data_AF-A0A9X3RYM5-F1
#
_entry.id   AF-A0A9X3RYM5-F1
#
_cell.length_a   1.000
_cell.length_b   1.000
_cell.length_c   1.000
_cell.angle_alpha   90.00
_cell.angle_beta   90.00
_cell.angle_gamma   90.00
#
_symmetry.space_group_name_H-M   'P 1'
#
loop_
_entity.id
_entity.type
_entity.pdbx_description
1 polymer ?
#
loop_
_entity_poly.entity_id
_entity_poly.type
_entity_poly.pdbx_seq_one_letter_code
_entity_poly.pdbx_strand_id
1 'polypeptide(L)'
;MSLPAAIECDDALIVFEGPRRIRHQGVASFDLWPDAREAEEVRNRIESGRPILVILSGPQAEATVLTEQFAGAPPAFAVLVNAIARDLSPIPVPALDWLPNDVRERGLRFLRASMLRLRRTPALLCPALCLDERDAACPHVRFAHLSRVGGHTERELSLVVAYAFANVTPRYTTHTRTVRNQRSAEEER
;
A
#
# COMPACT_ATOMS: atom_id res chain seq x y z
N MET A 1 -3.55 19.14 8.25
CA MET A 1 -3.80 18.47 6.96
C MET A 1 -3.50 16.98 7.12
N SER A 2 -4.33 16.09 6.56
CA SER A 2 -4.05 14.64 6.60
C SER A 2 -2.85 14.31 5.71
N LEU A 3 -1.98 13.39 6.15
CA LEU A 3 -0.87 12.92 5.33
C LEU A 3 -1.41 11.99 4.23
N PRO A 4 -0.81 11.98 3.02
CA PRO A 4 -1.30 11.14 1.94
C PRO A 4 -1.16 9.64 2.24
N ALA A 5 -2.13 8.85 1.75
CA ALA A 5 -2.13 7.39 1.82
C ALA A 5 -1.05 6.77 0.91
N ALA A 6 -0.67 7.44 -0.17
CA ALA A 6 0.35 6.98 -1.08
C ALA A 6 1.21 8.15 -1.58
N ILE A 7 2.49 7.89 -1.80
CA ILE A 7 3.45 8.82 -2.40
C ILE A 7 4.24 8.10 -3.49
N GLU A 8 4.54 8.79 -4.58
CA GLU A 8 5.54 8.31 -5.55
C GLU A 8 6.93 8.71 -5.04
N CYS A 9 7.86 7.77 -5.12
CA CYS A 9 9.26 7.97 -4.73
C CYS A 9 10.12 7.27 -5.77
N ASP A 10 10.86 8.06 -6.57
CA ASP A 10 11.51 7.61 -7.79
C ASP A 10 10.52 6.92 -8.75
N ASP A 11 10.70 5.61 -9.01
CA ASP A 11 9.78 4.77 -9.79
C ASP A 11 9.07 3.74 -8.90
N ALA A 12 8.90 4.02 -7.61
CA ALA A 12 8.14 3.18 -6.67
C ALA A 12 6.95 3.92 -6.08
N LEU A 13 5.82 3.22 -5.98
CA LEU A 13 4.67 3.68 -5.22
C LEU A 13 4.83 3.22 -3.77
N ILE A 14 4.90 4.16 -2.84
CA ILE A 14 4.88 3.85 -1.41
C ILE A 14 3.47 4.06 -0.88
N VAL A 15 2.89 3.02 -0.31
CA VAL A 15 1.53 3.02 0.23
C VAL A 15 1.58 2.85 1.74
N PHE A 16 0.95 3.75 2.49
CA PHE A 16 0.81 3.67 3.93
C PHE A 16 -0.55 3.05 4.28
N GLU A 17 -0.52 1.80 4.75
CA GLU A 17 -1.73 1.10 5.16
C GLU A 17 -2.22 1.58 6.52
N GLY A 18 -3.55 1.60 6.69
CA GLY A 18 -4.21 2.01 7.93
C GLY A 18 -4.88 3.39 7.84
N PRO A 19 -4.90 4.19 8.91
CA PRO A 19 -5.73 5.41 8.99
C PRO A 19 -5.43 6.48 7.94
N ARG A 20 -4.23 6.49 7.34
CA ARG A 20 -3.90 7.41 6.24
C ARG A 20 -4.76 7.19 5.01
N ARG A 21 -5.39 6.02 4.89
CA ARG A 21 -6.36 5.74 3.83
C ARG A 21 -7.65 6.54 3.98
N ILE A 22 -7.96 7.06 5.18
CA ILE A 22 -9.17 7.84 5.42
C ILE A 22 -8.96 9.28 4.92
N ARG A 23 -9.82 9.70 3.99
CA ARG A 23 -9.89 11.05 3.44
C ARG A 23 -11.11 11.77 3.97
N HIS A 24 -10.93 12.90 4.64
CA HIS A 24 -12.05 13.72 5.09
C HIS A 24 -12.53 14.61 3.94
N GLN A 25 -13.77 14.41 3.50
CA GLN A 25 -14.42 15.28 2.51
C GLN A 25 -15.28 16.38 3.16
N GLY A 26 -15.46 16.35 4.48
CA GLY A 26 -16.24 17.32 5.24
C GLY A 26 -16.36 16.93 6.72
N VAL A 27 -17.28 17.57 7.44
CA VAL A 27 -17.49 17.33 8.89
C VAL A 27 -18.07 15.93 9.18
N ALA A 28 -18.78 15.32 8.22
CA ALA A 28 -19.46 14.03 8.40
C ALA A 28 -19.29 13.04 7.23
N SER A 29 -18.48 13.37 6.21
CA SER A 29 -18.21 12.49 5.07
C SER A 29 -16.73 12.11 5.02
N PHE A 30 -16.49 10.83 4.77
CA PHE A 30 -15.16 10.27 4.59
C PHE A 30 -15.15 9.38 3.36
N ASP A 31 -14.03 9.42 2.67
CA ASP A 31 -13.68 8.50 1.59
C ASP A 31 -12.51 7.63 2.02
N LEU A 32 -12.33 6.53 1.29
CA LEU A 32 -11.20 5.64 1.47
C LEU A 32 -10.30 5.67 0.24
N TRP A 33 -9.00 5.79 0.45
CA TRP A 33 -8.00 5.46 -0.55
C TRP A 33 -7.81 3.93 -0.60
N PRO A 34 -7.65 3.32 -1.78
CA PRO A 34 -7.81 3.95 -3.08
C PRO A 34 -9.28 4.11 -3.47
N ASP A 35 -9.59 5.15 -4.24
CA ASP A 35 -10.83 5.20 -5.01
C ASP A 35 -10.79 4.22 -6.21
N ALA A 36 -11.85 4.15 -7.01
CA ALA A 36 -11.92 3.23 -8.15
C ALA A 36 -10.82 3.45 -9.21
N ARG A 37 -10.45 4.71 -9.47
CA ARG A 37 -9.38 5.06 -10.43
C ARG A 37 -8.02 4.71 -9.86
N GLU A 38 -7.77 5.05 -8.60
CA GLU A 38 -6.51 4.75 -7.92
C GLU A 38 -6.31 3.24 -7.74
N ALA A 39 -7.38 2.49 -7.50
CA ALA A 39 -7.33 1.03 -7.41
C ALA A 39 -6.95 0.41 -8.76
N GLU A 40 -7.44 0.98 -9.86
CA GLU A 40 -7.06 0.58 -11.21
C GLU A 40 -5.60 0.92 -11.52
N GLU A 41 -5.12 2.09 -11.11
CA GLU A 41 -3.71 2.48 -11.25
C GLU A 41 -2.78 1.52 -10.49
N VAL A 42 -3.16 1.15 -9.27
CA VAL A 42 -2.42 0.17 -8.48
C VAL A 42 -2.42 -1.21 -9.16
N ARG A 43 -3.57 -1.68 -9.65
CA ARG A 43 -3.66 -2.95 -10.39
C ARG A 43 -2.73 -2.96 -11.61
N ASN A 44 -2.81 -1.94 -12.46
CA ASN A 44 -1.95 -1.80 -13.63
C ASN A 44 -0.46 -1.75 -13.25
N ARG A 45 -0.12 -1.14 -12.11
CA ARG A 45 1.25 -1.10 -11.60
C ARG A 45 1.76 -2.49 -11.19
N ILE A 46 0.92 -3.28 -10.52
CA ILE A 46 1.23 -4.68 -10.17
C ILE A 46 1.41 -5.52 -11.44
N GLU A 47 0.46 -5.43 -12.37
CA GLU A 47 0.50 -6.21 -13.62
C GLU A 47 1.72 -5.88 -14.49
N SER A 48 2.11 -4.60 -14.54
CA SER A 48 3.33 -4.16 -15.24
C SER A 48 4.62 -4.44 -14.48
N GLY A 49 4.55 -4.99 -13.27
CA GLY A 49 5.72 -5.33 -12.46
C GLY A 49 6.48 -4.12 -11.93
N ARG A 50 5.83 -2.96 -11.82
CA ARG A 50 6.42 -1.74 -11.30
C ARG A 50 6.46 -1.77 -9.76
N PRO A 51 7.51 -1.23 -9.11
CA PRO A 51 7.69 -1.35 -7.66
C PRO A 51 6.57 -0.73 -6.83
N ILE A 52 6.12 -1.45 -5.81
CA ILE A 52 5.19 -0.98 -4.77
C ILE A 52 5.71 -1.40 -3.39
N LEU A 53 5.95 -0.44 -2.52
CA LEU A 53 6.29 -0.67 -1.12
C LEU A 53 5.08 -0.35 -0.23
N VAL A 54 4.53 -1.37 0.41
CA VAL A 54 3.42 -1.20 1.36
C VAL A 54 3.96 -1.11 2.77
N ILE A 55 3.78 0.04 3.41
CA ILE A 55 4.18 0.33 4.77
C ILE A 55 3.00 0.11 5.71
N LEU A 56 3.10 -0.92 6.53
CA LEU A 56 2.18 -1.28 7.59
C LEU A 56 2.65 -0.57 8.88
N SER A 57 1.79 0.26 9.47
CA SER A 57 2.13 1.02 10.69
C SER A 57 1.41 0.45 11.91
N GLY A 58 2.15 0.20 13.01
CA GLY A 58 1.58 -0.27 14.29
C GLY A 58 0.81 0.82 15.07
N PRO A 59 0.62 0.67 16.39
CA PRO A 59 -0.39 -0.16 17.06
C PRO A 59 -1.86 0.12 16.65
N GLN A 60 -2.17 1.06 15.76
CA GLN A 60 -3.55 1.19 15.21
C GLN A 60 -3.94 0.00 14.32
N ALA A 61 -2.97 -0.67 13.70
CA ALA A 61 -3.17 -1.99 13.11
C ALA A 61 -3.60 -3.05 14.14
N GLU A 62 -3.37 -2.87 15.46
CA GLU A 62 -3.87 -3.81 16.47
C GLU A 62 -5.40 -3.79 16.54
N ALA A 63 -6.03 -2.62 16.38
CA ALA A 63 -7.49 -2.52 16.33
C ALA A 63 -8.03 -3.04 15.00
N THR A 64 -7.35 -2.77 13.89
CA THR A 64 -7.81 -3.17 12.55
C THR A 64 -7.65 -4.68 12.30
N VAL A 65 -6.50 -5.26 12.66
CA VAL A 65 -6.17 -6.68 12.42
C VAL A 65 -6.92 -7.63 13.37
N LEU A 66 -7.23 -7.21 14.60
CA LEU A 66 -8.07 -8.00 15.51
C LEU A 66 -9.55 -8.02 15.07
N THR A 67 -9.98 -7.08 14.22
CA THR A 67 -11.34 -7.03 13.68
C THR A 67 -11.49 -7.93 12.43
N GLU A 68 -10.40 -8.44 11.85
CA GLU A 68 -10.46 -9.32 10.66
C GLU A 68 -10.86 -10.78 10.98
N GLN A 69 -11.12 -11.13 12.25
CA GLN A 69 -11.59 -12.47 12.65
C GLN A 69 -13.12 -12.67 12.54
N PHE A 70 -13.86 -11.80 11.84
CA PHE A 70 -15.25 -12.07 11.49
C PHE A 70 -15.33 -12.94 10.24
N ALA A 71 -15.19 -14.26 10.44
CA ALA A 71 -15.38 -15.26 9.41
C ALA A 71 -16.85 -15.30 8.94
N GLY A 72 -17.12 -14.66 7.78
CA GLY A 72 -18.31 -14.96 6.97
C GLY A 72 -19.21 -13.79 6.54
N ALA A 73 -18.71 -12.65 6.07
CA ALA A 73 -19.59 -11.58 5.56
C ALA A 73 -19.14 -10.97 4.21
N PRO A 74 -20.04 -10.99 3.22
CA PRO A 74 -20.35 -9.83 2.37
C PRO A 74 -21.89 -9.56 2.38
N PRO A 75 -22.42 -8.31 2.32
CA PRO A 75 -22.00 -7.20 1.46
C PRO A 75 -21.76 -5.88 2.23
N ALA A 76 -20.55 -5.36 2.06
CA ALA A 76 -20.10 -4.00 2.30
C ALA A 76 -20.24 -3.41 3.71
N PHE A 77 -21.41 -3.13 4.27
CA PHE A 77 -21.50 -2.06 5.29
C PHE A 77 -22.67 -2.15 6.30
N ALA A 78 -23.49 -3.20 6.30
CA ALA A 78 -24.78 -3.17 7.02
C ALA A 78 -24.70 -3.07 8.56
N VAL A 79 -23.59 -3.49 9.17
CA VAL A 79 -23.38 -3.40 10.63
C VAL A 79 -22.69 -2.09 11.03
N LEU A 80 -22.00 -1.41 10.09
CA LEU A 80 -21.36 -0.12 10.35
C LEU A 80 -22.41 1.00 10.57
N VAL A 81 -23.59 0.86 9.97
CA VAL A 81 -24.74 1.77 10.06
C VAL A 81 -25.39 1.80 11.46
N ASN A 82 -25.30 0.72 12.23
CA ASN A 82 -25.90 0.68 13.58
C ASN A 82 -24.94 1.04 14.72
N ALA A 83 -23.61 1.02 14.49
CA ALA A 83 -22.61 1.40 15.50
C ALA A 83 -22.38 2.92 15.59
N ILE A 84 -22.66 3.68 14.53
CA ILE A 84 -22.59 5.16 14.49
C ILE A 84 -23.60 5.79 15.45
N ALA A 85 -24.62 5.05 15.88
CA ALA A 85 -25.75 5.59 16.62
C ALA A 85 -25.45 5.98 18.07
N ARG A 86 -24.31 5.62 18.70
CA ARG A 86 -24.16 5.91 20.14
C ARG A 86 -22.80 6.08 20.79
N ASP A 87 -21.65 5.78 20.18
CA ASP A 87 -20.35 6.07 20.81
C ASP A 87 -19.20 6.10 19.79
N LEU A 88 -18.19 6.92 20.06
CA LEU A 88 -17.01 7.24 19.24
C LEU A 88 -16.11 6.01 18.98
N SER A 89 -16.57 5.04 18.20
CA SER A 89 -15.74 3.90 17.79
C SER A 89 -15.01 4.20 16.47
N PRO A 90 -13.69 3.94 16.37
CA PRO A 90 -12.94 4.15 15.14
C PRO A 90 -13.47 3.24 14.02
N ILE A 91 -13.76 3.83 12.86
CA ILE A 91 -14.19 3.12 11.65
C ILE A 91 -13.13 2.07 11.27
N PRO A 92 -13.50 0.78 11.16
CA PRO A 92 -12.57 -0.27 10.74
C PRO A 92 -12.30 -0.11 9.24
N VAL A 93 -11.05 0.19 8.89
CA VAL A 93 -10.56 0.19 7.51
C VAL A 93 -10.11 -1.22 7.16
N PRO A 94 -10.74 -1.93 6.19
CA PRO A 94 -10.32 -3.29 5.84
C PRO A 94 -8.86 -3.31 5.39
N ALA A 95 -7.99 -4.13 6.00
CA ALA A 95 -6.58 -4.06 5.65
C ALA A 95 -6.32 -4.71 4.29
N LEU A 96 -5.57 -3.98 3.45
CA LEU A 96 -5.04 -4.48 2.17
C LEU A 96 -6.13 -4.97 1.20
N ASP A 97 -7.38 -4.56 1.38
CA ASP A 97 -8.54 -4.96 0.57
C ASP A 97 -8.46 -4.48 -0.89
N TRP A 98 -7.60 -3.51 -1.15
CA TRP A 98 -7.28 -2.98 -2.48
C TRP A 98 -6.27 -3.81 -3.27
N LEU A 99 -5.64 -4.82 -2.65
CA LEU A 99 -4.68 -5.71 -3.31
C LEU A 99 -5.36 -6.95 -3.91
N PRO A 100 -4.79 -7.54 -4.97
CA PRO A 100 -5.14 -8.89 -5.42
C PRO A 100 -5.06 -9.90 -4.27
N ASN A 101 -5.95 -10.91 -4.27
CA ASN A 101 -6.14 -11.81 -3.14
C ASN A 101 -4.86 -12.50 -2.66
N ASP A 102 -4.04 -12.99 -3.58
CA ASP A 102 -2.76 -13.65 -3.30
C ASP A 102 -1.75 -12.70 -2.63
N VAL A 103 -1.64 -11.48 -3.16
CA VAL A 103 -0.78 -10.43 -2.63
C VAL A 103 -1.29 -9.96 -1.26
N ARG A 104 -2.61 -9.82 -1.10
CA ARG A 104 -3.28 -9.48 0.16
C ARG A 104 -3.01 -10.54 1.23
N GLU A 105 -3.21 -11.81 0.93
CA GLU A 105 -2.95 -12.91 1.86
C GLU A 105 -1.50 -12.94 2.33
N ARG A 106 -0.55 -12.71 1.41
CA ARG A 106 0.88 -12.57 1.74
C ARG A 106 1.12 -11.39 2.70
N GLY A 107 0.57 -10.22 2.39
CA GLY A 107 0.70 -9.04 3.23
C GLY A 107 0.13 -9.23 4.64
N LEU A 108 -1.06 -9.83 4.75
CA LEU A 108 -1.69 -10.15 6.04
C LEU A 108 -0.89 -11.19 6.84
N ARG A 109 -0.30 -12.20 6.18
CA ARG A 109 0.58 -13.17 6.82
C ARG A 109 1.84 -12.51 7.37
N PHE A 110 2.47 -11.63 6.58
CA PHE A 110 3.63 -10.84 7.01
C PHE A 110 3.29 -9.92 8.19
N LEU A 111 2.14 -9.24 8.15
CA LEU A 111 1.67 -8.37 9.24
C LEU A 111 1.54 -9.15 10.56
N ARG A 112 0.85 -10.29 10.53
CA ARG A 112 0.70 -11.15 11.72
C ARG A 112 2.04 -11.63 12.27
N ALA A 113 2.93 -12.09 11.40
CA ALA A 113 4.25 -12.59 11.79
C ALA A 113 5.14 -11.49 12.40
N SER A 114 5.16 -10.32 11.78
CA SER A 114 5.95 -9.17 12.25
C SER A 114 5.39 -8.59 13.55
N MET A 115 4.07 -8.50 13.72
CA MET A 115 3.44 -8.12 15.00
C MET A 115 3.79 -9.10 16.12
N LEU A 116 3.71 -10.41 15.85
CA LEU A 116 4.08 -11.42 16.85
C LEU A 116 5.54 -11.30 17.26
N ARG A 117 6.43 -11.01 16.32
CA ARG A 117 7.85 -10.76 16.57
C ARG A 117 8.03 -9.53 17.49
N LEU A 118 7.42 -8.39 17.14
CA LEU A 118 7.52 -7.18 17.95
C LEU A 118 7.01 -7.36 19.37
N ARG A 119 5.93 -8.12 19.57
CA ARG A 119 5.38 -8.41 20.91
C ARG A 119 6.29 -9.28 21.77
N ARG A 120 7.13 -10.12 21.15
CA ARG A 120 8.04 -11.05 21.84
C ARG A 120 9.46 -10.51 21.97
N THR A 121 9.79 -9.44 21.26
CA THR A 121 11.13 -8.85 21.25
C THR A 121 11.16 -7.64 22.18
N PRO A 122 12.12 -7.57 23.13
CA PRO A 122 12.32 -6.37 23.93
C PRO A 122 12.50 -5.13 23.06
N ALA A 123 11.91 -3.99 23.44
CA ALA A 123 11.85 -2.79 22.60
C ALA A 123 13.23 -2.30 22.09
N LEU A 124 14.30 -2.48 22.87
CA LEU A 124 15.67 -2.11 22.48
C LEU A 124 16.24 -2.98 21.35
N LEU A 125 15.69 -4.17 21.13
CA LEU A 125 16.11 -5.12 20.11
C LEU A 125 15.16 -5.11 18.89
N CYS A 126 14.07 -4.34 18.93
CA CYS A 126 13.16 -4.22 17.82
C CYS A 126 13.79 -3.36 16.71
N PRO A 127 13.95 -3.87 15.48
CA PRO A 127 14.41 -3.05 14.37
C PRO A 127 13.40 -1.94 14.09
N ALA A 128 13.83 -0.77 13.64
CA ALA A 128 12.93 0.35 13.34
C ALA A 128 11.92 0.01 12.21
N LEU A 129 12.37 -0.78 11.24
CA LEU A 129 11.59 -1.26 10.10
C LEU A 129 11.91 -2.74 9.88
N CYS A 130 10.87 -3.55 9.70
CA CYS A 130 10.98 -4.94 9.27
C CYS A 130 10.47 -5.03 7.82
N LEU A 131 11.23 -5.64 6.93
CA LEU A 131 10.85 -5.85 5.53
C LEU A 131 10.47 -7.32 5.33
N ASP A 132 9.47 -7.59 4.49
CA ASP A 132 9.10 -8.96 4.12
C ASP A 132 10.19 -9.66 3.32
N GLU A 133 10.09 -10.98 3.22
CA GLU A 133 10.92 -11.75 2.29
C GLU A 133 10.43 -11.52 0.85
N ARG A 134 11.36 -11.62 -0.11
CA ARG A 134 11.00 -11.48 -1.53
C ARG A 134 10.14 -12.65 -1.95
N ASP A 135 9.00 -12.34 -2.54
CA ASP A 135 8.15 -13.32 -3.18
C ASP A 135 8.58 -13.58 -4.63
N ALA A 136 8.55 -14.84 -5.06
CA ALA A 136 8.98 -15.21 -6.40
C ALA A 136 7.93 -14.87 -7.47
N ALA A 137 6.64 -14.90 -7.13
CA ALA A 137 5.56 -14.61 -8.06
C ALA A 137 5.37 -13.10 -8.26
N CYS A 138 5.52 -12.33 -7.18
CA CYS A 138 5.29 -10.89 -7.14
C CYS A 138 6.46 -10.14 -6.44
N PRO A 139 7.69 -10.16 -7.02
CA PRO A 139 8.88 -9.57 -6.40
C PRO A 139 8.84 -8.04 -6.33
N HIS A 140 7.98 -7.41 -7.12
CA HIS A 140 7.83 -5.96 -7.23
C HIS A 140 6.84 -5.37 -6.20
N VAL A 141 6.10 -6.21 -5.46
CA VAL A 141 5.34 -5.77 -4.28
C VAL A 141 6.03 -6.26 -3.02
N ARG A 142 6.42 -5.32 -2.16
CA ARG A 142 7.10 -5.59 -0.88
C ARG A 142 6.33 -4.97 0.27
N PHE A 143 6.37 -5.62 1.42
CA PHE A 143 5.72 -5.15 2.64
C PHE A 143 6.77 -4.76 3.67
N ALA A 144 6.58 -3.62 4.32
CA ALA A 144 7.37 -3.17 5.45
C ALA A 144 6.46 -2.99 6.66
N HIS A 145 6.96 -3.27 7.86
CA HIS A 145 6.29 -2.98 9.13
C HIS A 145 7.17 -2.04 9.97
N LEU A 146 6.61 -0.88 10.32
CA LEU A 146 7.25 0.08 11.20
C LEU A 146 6.99 -0.27 12.67
N SER A 147 8.08 -0.48 13.42
CA SER A 147 8.03 -0.84 14.84
C SER A 147 7.82 0.37 15.76
N ARG A 148 8.08 1.58 15.25
CA ARG A 148 7.90 2.84 15.96
C ARG A 148 7.22 3.86 15.06
N VAL A 149 6.27 4.59 15.63
CA VAL A 149 5.66 5.75 14.96
C VAL A 149 6.68 6.89 15.03
N GLY A 150 7.29 7.20 13.89
CA GLY A 150 8.22 8.31 13.72
C GLY A 150 8.00 8.96 12.36
N GLY A 151 8.38 10.23 12.23
CA GLY A 151 8.44 10.88 10.92
C GLY A 151 9.55 10.24 10.10
N HIS A 152 9.21 9.73 8.91
CA HIS A 152 10.20 9.33 7.92
C HIS A 152 10.32 10.45 6.89
N THR A 153 11.54 10.86 6.59
CA THR A 153 11.81 11.77 5.49
C THR A 153 11.65 11.04 4.17
N GLU A 154 11.30 11.77 3.11
CA GLU A 154 11.24 11.23 1.75
C GLU A 154 12.57 10.57 1.35
N ARG A 155 13.70 11.19 1.71
CA ARG A 155 15.04 10.65 1.47
C ARG A 155 15.27 9.29 2.12
N GLU A 156 14.82 9.07 3.35
CA GLU A 156 14.93 7.76 4.01
C GLU A 156 14.07 6.72 3.29
N LEU A 157 12.87 7.10 2.87
CA LEU A 157 11.98 6.23 2.12
C LEU A 157 12.56 5.84 0.75
N SER A 158 13.23 6.77 0.04
CA SER A 158 13.96 6.47 -1.20
C SER A 158 15.04 5.42 -0.99
N LEU A 159 15.81 5.50 0.11
CA LEU A 159 16.84 4.51 0.42
C LEU A 159 16.24 3.14 0.72
N VAL A 160 15.09 3.08 1.40
CA VAL A 160 14.36 1.83 1.65
C VAL A 160 13.85 1.23 0.34
N VAL A 161 13.29 2.05 -0.56
CA VAL A 161 12.87 1.61 -1.90
C VAL A 161 14.06 1.02 -2.67
N ALA A 162 15.16 1.75 -2.77
CA ALA A 162 16.37 1.29 -3.45
C ALA A 162 16.86 -0.05 -2.89
N TYR A 163 16.89 -0.20 -1.56
CA TYR A 163 17.27 -1.45 -0.90
C TYR A 163 16.27 -2.59 -1.18
N ALA A 164 14.97 -2.34 -1.06
CA ALA A 164 13.93 -3.34 -1.25
C ALA A 164 13.97 -3.92 -2.67
N PHE A 165 14.20 -3.07 -3.67
CA PHE A 165 14.08 -3.40 -5.08
C PHE A 165 15.40 -3.53 -5.85
N ALA A 166 16.56 -3.46 -5.19
CA ALA A 166 17.89 -3.49 -5.83
C ALA A 166 18.14 -4.61 -6.86
N ASN A 167 17.43 -5.74 -6.79
CA ASN A 167 17.59 -6.87 -7.72
C ASN A 167 16.33 -7.19 -8.52
N VAL A 168 15.32 -6.31 -8.52
CA VAL A 168 14.14 -6.48 -9.36
C VAL A 168 14.47 -5.88 -10.72
N THR A 169 14.73 -6.74 -11.70
CA THR A 169 14.88 -6.27 -13.08
C THR A 169 13.52 -5.74 -13.53
N PRO A 170 13.39 -4.44 -13.88
CA PRO A 170 12.12 -3.93 -14.34
C PRO A 170 11.75 -4.66 -15.64
N ARG A 171 10.53 -5.21 -15.70
CA ARG A 171 9.97 -5.76 -16.94
C ARG A 171 9.55 -4.60 -17.82
N TYR A 172 10.50 -3.82 -18.34
CA TYR A 172 10.21 -2.90 -19.42
C TYR A 172 9.88 -3.75 -20.66
N THR A 173 8.61 -3.91 -20.99
CA THR A 173 8.20 -4.16 -22.37
C THR A 173 8.54 -2.90 -23.15
N THR A 174 9.65 -2.94 -23.86
CA THR A 174 10.03 -1.91 -24.82
C THR A 174 8.96 -1.84 -25.90
N HIS A 175 7.97 -0.98 -25.74
CA HIS A 175 7.25 -0.47 -26.90
C HIS A 175 8.24 0.44 -27.63
N THR A 176 9.02 -0.17 -28.52
CA THR A 176 9.79 0.53 -29.54
C THR A 176 8.79 1.33 -30.35
N ARG A 177 8.62 2.60 -29.99
CA ARG A 177 7.89 3.57 -30.77
C ARG A 177 8.78 3.89 -31.97
N THR A 178 8.70 3.03 -32.97
CA THR A 178 9.24 3.26 -34.31
C THR A 178 8.53 4.47 -34.87
N VAL A 179 9.05 5.67 -34.62
CA VAL A 179 8.68 6.87 -35.38
C VAL A 179 9.27 6.68 -36.76
N ARG A 180 8.44 6.15 -37.65
CA ARG A 180 8.69 6.06 -39.08
C ARG A 180 8.79 7.49 -39.61
N ASN A 181 10.00 7.94 -39.91
CA ASN A 181 10.23 9.15 -40.68
C ASN A 181 9.53 9.00 -42.04
N GLN A 182 8.40 9.67 -42.22
CA GLN A 182 7.83 9.92 -43.55
C GLN A 182 8.46 11.20 -44.09
N ARG A 183 9.35 11.01 -45.06
CA ARG A 183 9.71 12.00 -46.07
C ARG A 183 8.55 12.17 -47.06
N SER A 184 8.54 13.35 -47.69
CA SER A 184 7.75 13.78 -48.86
C SER A 184 6.36 14.30 -48.48
N ALA A 185 5.84 15.39 -49.03
CA ALA A 185 6.27 16.49 -49.89
C ALA A 185 5.03 17.43 -49.95
N GLU A 186 5.14 18.59 -50.61
CA GLU A 186 4.11 19.62 -50.82
C GLU A 186 4.14 20.74 -49.76
N GLU A 187 4.22 22.02 -50.11
CA GLU A 187 4.26 22.68 -51.41
C GLU A 187 4.74 24.12 -51.18
N GLU A 188 5.88 24.47 -51.77
CA GLU A 188 6.23 25.85 -52.10
C GLU A 188 5.64 26.10 -53.51
N ARG A 189 4.58 26.90 -53.59
CA ARG A 189 4.26 27.79 -54.72
C ARG A 189 3.09 28.70 -54.39
#